data_AF-A0A818SN74-F1
#
_entry.id   AF-A0A818SN74-F1
#
_cell.length_a   1.000
_cell.length_b   1.000
_cell.length_c   1.000
_cell.angle_alpha   90.00
_cell.angle_beta   90.00
_cell.angle_gamma   90.00
#
_symmetry.space_group_name_H-M   'P 1'
#
loop_
_entity.id
_entity.type
_entity.pdbx_description
1 polymer ?
#
loop_
_entity_poly.entity_id
_entity_poly.type
_entity_poly.pdbx_seq_one_letter_code
_entity_poly.pdbx_strand_id
1 'polypeptide(L)'
;MQEGFKRSIIYNIIKRYDIYLIFEDRPRSGRPTHSDKKNLKRLQYTTENRVGVSQRELARKFGVAQSTIHYNLKRIDLKYSKRQKAPKYAKRQLEEIPKKCRKIRRQMTTKRPWTYVMKHIQSSQVPSIHTVTSNIFVINSSLETKPNDYKEEKGR
;
A
#
# COMPACT_ATOMS: atom_id res chain seq x y z
N MET A 1 -4.01 36.81 -53.94
CA MET A 1 -3.62 35.73 -53.00
C MET A 1 -4.88 34.97 -52.65
N GLN A 2 -4.97 33.67 -53.00
CA GLN A 2 -6.07 32.83 -52.53
C GLN A 2 -5.65 32.25 -51.18
N GLU A 3 -6.25 32.78 -50.12
CA GLU A 3 -6.13 32.17 -48.80
C GLU A 3 -6.72 30.75 -48.87
N GLY A 4 -5.97 29.72 -48.47
CA GLY A 4 -6.34 28.30 -48.59
C GLY A 4 -7.54 27.85 -47.74
N PHE A 5 -8.29 28.79 -47.16
CA PHE A 5 -9.44 28.54 -46.30
C PHE A 5 -10.73 29.01 -46.95
N LYS A 6 -11.81 28.24 -46.78
CA LYS A 6 -13.14 28.65 -47.25
C LYS A 6 -13.59 29.89 -46.49
N ARG A 7 -14.06 30.93 -47.20
CA ARG A 7 -14.59 32.17 -46.59
C ARG A 7 -15.66 31.92 -45.52
N SER A 8 -16.49 30.88 -45.69
CA SER A 8 -17.50 30.49 -44.69
C SER A 8 -16.90 30.11 -43.32
N ILE A 9 -15.70 29.53 -43.29
CA ILE A 9 -14.99 29.20 -42.05
C ILE A 9 -14.56 30.49 -41.34
N ILE A 10 -13.99 31.43 -42.09
CA ILE A 10 -13.56 32.75 -41.58
C ILE A 10 -14.76 33.47 -40.95
N TYR A 11 -15.89 33.56 -41.66
CA TYR A 11 -17.11 34.19 -41.12
C TYR A 11 -17.68 33.46 -39.91
N ASN A 12 -17.65 32.12 -39.88
CA ASN A 12 -18.08 31.35 -38.72
C ASN A 12 -17.18 31.57 -37.50
N ILE A 13 -15.87 31.81 -37.69
CA ILE A 13 -14.95 32.15 -36.60
C ILE A 13 -15.27 33.56 -36.07
N ILE A 14 -15.36 34.56 -36.96
CA ILE A 14 -15.69 35.96 -36.58
C ILE A 14 -17.02 36.01 -35.82
N LYS A 15 -18.07 35.37 -36.35
CA LYS A 15 -19.39 35.32 -35.71
C LYS A 15 -19.36 34.66 -34.33
N ARG A 16 -18.56 33.61 -34.14
CA ARG A 16 -18.40 32.97 -32.82
C ARG A 16 -17.65 33.88 -31.84
N TYR A 17 -16.64 34.58 -32.33
CA TYR A 17 -15.87 35.54 -31.54
C TYR A 17 -16.74 36.72 -31.07
N ASP A 18 -17.55 37.31 -31.95
CA ASP A 18 -18.43 38.43 -31.58
C ASP A 18 -19.45 38.06 -30.49
N ILE A 19 -19.96 36.83 -30.50
CA ILE A 19 -20.97 36.37 -29.53
C ILE A 19 -20.34 35.97 -28.19
N TYR A 20 -19.19 35.30 -28.23
CA TYR A 20 -18.65 34.59 -27.06
C TYR A 20 -17.26 35.05 -26.60
N LEU A 21 -16.62 35.98 -27.32
CA LEU A 21 -15.22 36.41 -27.14
C LEU A 21 -14.19 35.26 -27.13
N ILE A 22 -14.52 34.12 -27.74
CA ILE A 22 -13.68 32.92 -27.75
C ILE A 22 -13.44 32.50 -29.20
N PHE A 23 -12.17 32.32 -29.57
CA PHE A 23 -11.76 31.84 -30.89
C PHE A 23 -11.63 30.30 -30.94
N GLU A 24 -11.56 29.64 -29.79
CA GLU A 24 -11.38 28.19 -29.68
C GLU A 24 -12.66 27.41 -30.03
N ASP A 25 -12.46 26.23 -30.64
CA ASP A 25 -13.53 25.29 -30.93
C ASP A 25 -14.07 24.68 -29.63
N ARG A 26 -15.33 24.97 -29.34
CA ARG A 26 -16.03 24.36 -28.20
C ARG A 26 -16.20 22.85 -28.41
N PRO A 27 -16.13 22.05 -27.33
CA PRO A 27 -16.44 20.64 -27.43
C PRO A 27 -17.87 20.46 -27.94
N ARG A 28 -18.01 19.66 -29.00
CA ARG A 28 -19.32 19.32 -29.57
C ARG A 28 -20.09 18.44 -28.59
N SER A 29 -21.42 18.50 -28.62
CA SER A 29 -22.25 17.57 -27.88
C SER A 29 -21.97 16.14 -28.37
N GLY A 30 -21.40 15.32 -27.48
CA GLY A 30 -21.19 13.91 -27.73
C GLY A 30 -22.44 13.09 -27.48
N ARG A 31 -22.36 11.78 -27.78
CA ARG A 31 -23.39 10.81 -27.41
C ARG A 31 -23.54 10.76 -25.87
N PRO A 32 -24.76 10.78 -25.32
CA PRO A 32 -24.97 10.58 -23.89
C PRO A 32 -24.38 9.25 -23.41
N THR A 33 -23.66 9.28 -22.29
CA THR A 33 -23.07 8.09 -21.70
C THR A 33 -24.07 7.33 -20.85
N HIS A 34 -24.04 6.00 -20.89
CA HIS A 34 -24.92 5.13 -20.10
C HIS A 34 -24.69 5.24 -18.57
N SER A 35 -23.49 5.65 -18.13
CA SER A 35 -23.19 5.82 -16.71
C SER A 35 -23.64 7.19 -16.20
N ASP A 36 -24.81 7.21 -15.57
CA ASP A 36 -25.30 8.38 -14.84
C ASP A 36 -24.41 8.73 -13.62
N LYS A 37 -24.38 10.01 -13.23
CA LYS A 37 -23.60 10.52 -12.08
C LYS A 37 -23.92 9.76 -10.80
N LYS A 38 -25.19 9.37 -10.60
CA LYS A 38 -25.64 8.58 -9.43
C LYS A 38 -24.99 7.20 -9.41
N ASN A 39 -24.91 6.54 -10.56
CA ASN A 39 -24.28 5.21 -10.67
C ASN A 39 -22.77 5.28 -10.47
N LEU A 40 -22.11 6.35 -10.94
CA LEU A 40 -20.68 6.58 -10.69
C LEU A 40 -20.37 6.73 -9.18
N LYS A 41 -21.19 7.51 -8.45
CA LYS A 41 -21.05 7.62 -6.99
C LYS A 41 -21.26 6.29 -6.27
N ARG A 42 -22.26 5.51 -6.70
CA ARG A 42 -22.50 4.16 -6.16
C ARG A 42 -21.31 3.23 -6.41
N LEU A 43 -20.75 3.27 -7.62
CA LEU A 43 -19.55 2.51 -7.99
C LEU A 43 -18.35 2.88 -7.10
N GLN A 44 -18.12 4.18 -6.90
CA GLN A 44 -17.07 4.69 -6.02
C GLN A 44 -17.24 4.12 -4.60
N TYR A 45 -18.41 4.30 -3.97
CA TYR A 45 -18.67 3.81 -2.62
C TYR A 45 -18.51 2.29 -2.46
N THR A 46 -18.85 1.52 -3.50
CA THR A 46 -18.67 0.07 -3.49
C THR A 46 -17.24 -0.39 -3.67
N THR A 47 -16.34 0.47 -4.17
CA THR A 47 -14.98 0.09 -4.55
C THR A 47 -13.93 0.71 -3.62
N GLU A 48 -14.17 1.94 -3.18
CA GLU A 48 -13.25 2.72 -2.37
C GLU A 48 -12.94 2.03 -1.03
N ASN A 49 -11.65 1.88 -0.72
CA ASN A 49 -11.11 1.24 0.48
C ASN A 49 -11.57 -0.22 0.72
N ARG A 50 -12.18 -0.87 -0.28
CA ARG A 50 -12.59 -2.28 -0.19
C ARG A 50 -11.51 -3.19 -0.75
N VAL A 51 -11.36 -4.36 -0.13
CA VAL A 51 -10.38 -5.37 -0.54
C VAL A 51 -11.09 -6.48 -1.31
N GLY A 52 -10.44 -6.96 -2.39
CA GLY A 52 -10.90 -8.15 -3.13
C GLY A 52 -12.05 -7.92 -4.10
N VAL A 53 -12.41 -6.66 -4.37
CA VAL A 53 -13.50 -6.33 -5.30
C VAL A 53 -13.05 -6.56 -6.75
N SER A 54 -13.68 -7.52 -7.44
CA SER A 54 -13.41 -7.81 -8.85
C SER A 54 -14.23 -6.90 -9.77
N GLN A 55 -13.60 -6.39 -10.83
CA GLN A 55 -14.31 -5.61 -11.86
C GLN A 55 -15.41 -6.41 -12.56
N ARG A 56 -15.25 -7.73 -12.69
CA ARG A 56 -16.28 -8.61 -13.26
C ARG A 56 -17.48 -8.74 -12.33
N GLU A 57 -17.26 -8.77 -11.04
CA GLU A 57 -18.34 -8.82 -10.05
C GLU A 57 -19.10 -7.49 -10.00
N LEU A 58 -18.38 -6.37 -10.03
CA LEU A 58 -18.97 -5.04 -10.17
C LEU A 58 -19.81 -4.95 -11.45
N ALA A 59 -19.28 -5.42 -12.58
CA ALA A 59 -19.99 -5.46 -13.86
C ALA A 59 -21.33 -6.18 -13.77
N ARG A 60 -21.37 -7.37 -13.15
CA ARG A 60 -22.62 -8.11 -12.90
C ARG A 60 -23.58 -7.34 -11.99
N LYS A 61 -23.07 -6.73 -10.92
CA LYS A 61 -23.88 -5.95 -9.97
C LYS A 61 -24.52 -4.71 -10.59
N PHE A 62 -23.82 -4.07 -11.52
CA PHE A 62 -24.27 -2.86 -12.20
C PHE A 62 -24.94 -3.15 -13.56
N GLY A 63 -24.99 -4.41 -14.01
CA GLY A 63 -25.58 -4.80 -15.29
C GLY A 63 -24.85 -4.22 -16.50
N VAL A 64 -23.54 -4.03 -16.43
CA VAL A 64 -22.72 -3.42 -17.50
C VAL A 64 -21.54 -4.31 -17.88
N ALA A 65 -20.90 -4.04 -19.01
CA ALA A 65 -19.67 -4.72 -19.39
C ALA A 65 -18.51 -4.37 -18.44
N GLN A 66 -17.58 -5.32 -18.28
CA GLN A 66 -16.38 -5.11 -17.44
C GLN A 66 -15.50 -3.95 -17.95
N SER A 67 -15.41 -3.75 -19.27
CA SER A 67 -14.70 -2.61 -19.87
C SER A 67 -15.30 -1.27 -19.46
N THR A 68 -16.64 -1.18 -19.33
CA THR A 68 -17.33 0.01 -18.84
C THR A 68 -16.98 0.31 -17.38
N ILE A 69 -16.88 -0.72 -16.53
CA ILE A 69 -16.41 -0.56 -15.15
C ILE A 69 -14.97 -0.05 -15.12
N HIS A 70 -14.07 -0.66 -15.90
CA HIS A 70 -12.68 -0.21 -15.99
C HIS A 70 -12.58 1.27 -16.38
N TYR A 71 -13.28 1.66 -17.45
CA TYR A 71 -13.30 3.04 -17.91
C TYR A 71 -13.83 4.02 -16.84
N ASN A 72 -14.93 3.65 -16.17
CA ASN A 72 -15.51 4.48 -15.12
C ASN A 72 -14.59 4.59 -13.89
N LEU A 73 -13.92 3.50 -13.48
CA LEU A 73 -12.94 3.53 -12.38
C LEU A 73 -11.75 4.44 -12.71
N LYS A 74 -11.25 4.38 -13.95
CA LYS A 74 -10.19 5.28 -14.44
C LYS A 74 -10.64 6.75 -14.43
N ARG A 75 -11.89 7.03 -14.80
CA ARG A 75 -12.50 8.38 -14.73
C ARG A 75 -12.62 8.92 -13.31
N ILE A 76 -12.86 8.05 -12.32
CA ILE A 76 -12.97 8.42 -10.89
C ILE A 76 -11.56 8.45 -10.23
N ASP A 77 -10.50 8.17 -10.99
CA ASP A 77 -9.11 8.03 -10.51
C ASP A 77 -8.92 6.97 -9.40
N LEU A 78 -9.77 5.94 -9.41
CA LEU A 78 -9.61 4.78 -8.54
C LEU A 78 -8.70 3.74 -9.19
N LYS A 79 -7.47 3.64 -8.66
CA LYS A 79 -6.47 2.68 -9.12
C LYS A 79 -6.43 1.44 -8.23
N TYR A 80 -6.27 0.29 -8.87
CA TYR A 80 -5.97 -0.95 -8.16
C TYR A 80 -4.50 -0.94 -7.72
N SER A 81 -4.29 -1.20 -6.43
CA SER A 81 -2.96 -1.38 -5.84
C SER A 81 -2.85 -2.78 -5.24
N LYS A 82 -1.74 -3.48 -5.54
CA LYS A 82 -1.45 -4.76 -4.90
C LYS A 82 -1.18 -4.54 -3.42
N ARG A 83 -1.73 -5.40 -2.57
CA ARG A 83 -1.50 -5.35 -1.12
C ARG A 83 -0.06 -5.75 -0.81
N GLN A 84 0.58 -4.98 0.06
CA GLN A 84 1.86 -5.37 0.65
C GLN A 84 1.63 -6.46 1.70
N LYS A 85 2.55 -7.42 1.80
CA LYS A 85 2.52 -8.44 2.85
C LYS A 85 2.91 -7.79 4.17
N ALA A 86 2.00 -7.75 5.13
CA ALA A 86 2.31 -7.31 6.48
C ALA A 86 2.92 -8.48 7.28
N PRO A 87 3.89 -8.23 8.18
CA PRO A 87 4.35 -9.24 9.12
C PRO A 87 3.21 -9.71 10.00
N LYS A 88 3.15 -11.01 10.26
CA LYS A 88 2.13 -11.61 11.14
C LYS A 88 2.60 -11.47 12.59
N TYR A 89 1.81 -10.78 13.41
CA TYR A 89 2.07 -10.63 14.83
C TYR A 89 1.21 -11.59 15.67
N ALA A 90 1.80 -12.14 16.72
CA ALA A 90 1.05 -12.83 17.77
C ALA A 90 0.24 -11.82 18.60
N LYS A 91 -0.85 -12.26 19.25
CA LYS A 91 -1.72 -11.39 20.08
C LYS A 91 -0.92 -10.61 21.14
N ARG A 92 0.01 -11.28 21.84
CA ARG A 92 0.90 -10.64 22.83
C ARG A 92 1.74 -9.51 22.23
N GLN A 93 2.27 -9.72 21.01
CA GLN A 93 3.07 -8.69 20.33
C GLN A 93 2.21 -7.48 19.95
N LEU A 94 0.98 -7.69 19.48
CA LEU A 94 0.05 -6.60 19.15
C LEU A 94 -0.29 -5.72 20.36
N GLU A 95 -0.39 -6.30 21.55
CA GLU A 95 -0.61 -5.55 22.80
C GLU A 95 0.62 -4.75 23.26
N GLU A 96 1.82 -5.29 23.01
CA GLU A 96 3.08 -4.67 23.42
C GLU A 96 3.54 -3.53 22.50
N ILE A 97 3.37 -3.69 21.19
CA ILE A 97 3.77 -2.71 20.17
C ILE A 97 3.33 -1.28 20.54
N PRO A 98 2.05 -0.99 20.84
CA PRO A 98 1.63 0.38 21.15
C PRO A 98 2.28 0.92 22.43
N LYS A 99 2.53 0.06 23.44
CA LYS A 99 3.21 0.46 24.69
C LYS A 99 4.67 0.85 24.41
N LYS A 100 5.38 0.03 23.63
CA LYS A 100 6.76 0.27 23.20
C LYS A 100 6.85 1.54 22.34
N CYS A 101 5.99 1.70 21.33
CA CYS A 101 5.95 2.90 20.50
C CYS A 101 5.69 4.18 21.30
N ARG A 102 4.76 4.15 22.28
CA ARG A 102 4.51 5.30 23.17
C ARG A 102 5.72 5.64 24.03
N LYS A 103 6.44 4.63 24.55
CA LYS A 103 7.68 4.82 25.32
C LYS A 103 8.76 5.49 24.47
N ILE A 104 8.98 4.99 23.26
CA ILE A 104 9.96 5.55 22.30
C ILE A 104 9.59 6.99 21.97
N ARG A 105 8.33 7.26 21.62
CA ARG A 105 7.84 8.62 21.32
C ARG A 105 8.15 9.58 22.46
N ARG A 106 7.81 9.22 23.70
CA ARG A 106 8.08 10.06 24.88
C ARG A 106 9.58 10.34 25.01
N GLN A 107 10.42 9.33 24.87
CA GLN A 107 11.87 9.46 24.97
C GLN A 107 12.45 10.35 23.85
N MET A 108 11.94 10.25 22.63
CA MET A 108 12.34 11.09 21.51
C MET A 108 11.88 12.54 21.64
N THR A 109 10.72 12.78 22.26
CA THR A 109 10.20 14.15 22.46
C THR A 109 10.81 14.87 23.66
N THR A 110 11.21 14.15 24.72
CA THR A 110 11.75 14.76 25.95
C THR A 110 13.27 14.80 26.02
N LYS A 111 13.98 13.93 25.29
CA LYS A 111 15.45 13.90 25.21
C LYS A 111 15.90 14.19 23.78
N ARG A 112 17.10 14.75 23.60
CA ARG A 112 17.68 15.00 22.27
C ARG A 112 17.67 13.70 21.44
N PRO A 113 16.92 13.64 20.31
CA PRO A 113 16.59 12.37 19.63
C PRO A 113 17.84 11.60 19.16
N TRP A 114 18.90 12.31 18.80
CA TRP A 114 20.19 11.75 18.40
C TRP A 114 20.87 10.87 19.45
N THR A 115 20.67 11.16 20.75
CA THR A 115 21.28 10.36 21.84
C THR A 115 20.63 8.98 22.00
N TYR A 116 19.34 8.85 21.65
CA TYR A 116 18.60 7.59 21.74
C TYR A 116 18.95 6.64 20.59
N VAL A 117 19.08 7.18 19.38
CA VAL A 117 19.46 6.42 18.18
C VAL A 117 20.88 5.86 18.31
N MET A 118 21.84 6.64 18.81
CA MET A 118 23.24 6.21 18.96
C MET A 118 23.44 5.09 19.99
N LYS A 119 22.71 5.12 21.12
CA LYS A 119 22.77 4.02 22.12
C LYS A 119 22.29 2.69 21.56
N HIS A 120 21.32 2.70 20.63
CA HIS A 120 20.81 1.46 20.03
C HIS A 120 21.68 0.93 18.88
N ILE A 121 22.35 1.81 18.13
CA ILE A 121 23.34 1.41 17.11
C ILE A 121 24.54 0.71 17.79
N GLN A 122 25.03 1.23 18.91
CA GLN A 122 26.12 0.59 19.68
C GLN A 122 25.72 -0.79 20.24
N SER A 123 24.47 -0.98 20.65
CA SER A 123 23.97 -2.27 21.18
C SER A 123 23.70 -3.33 20.11
N SER A 124 23.69 -2.96 18.83
CA SER A 124 23.45 -3.88 17.69
C SER A 124 24.73 -4.29 16.97
N GLN A 125 25.89 -3.73 17.35
CA GLN A 125 27.19 -4.32 17.07
C GLN A 125 27.34 -5.58 17.93
N VAL A 126 27.05 -6.73 17.32
CA VAL A 126 27.38 -8.05 17.88
C VAL A 126 28.89 -8.06 18.13
N PRO A 127 29.38 -8.38 19.36
CA PRO A 127 30.81 -8.56 19.56
C PRO A 127 31.27 -9.72 18.66
N SER A 128 32.21 -9.43 17.76
CA SER A 128 32.92 -10.41 16.95
C SER A 128 33.42 -11.54 17.87
N ILE A 129 33.17 -12.78 17.48
CA ILE A 129 33.39 -14.02 18.28
C ILE A 129 34.90 -14.31 18.49
N HIS A 130 35.78 -13.33 18.32
CA HIS A 130 37.24 -13.54 18.30
C HIS A 130 38.01 -13.08 19.54
N THR A 131 37.36 -12.78 20.66
CA THR A 131 38.09 -12.47 21.91
C THR A 131 37.45 -13.11 23.13
N VAL A 132 37.52 -14.44 23.22
CA VAL A 132 37.37 -15.16 24.50
C VAL A 132 38.54 -16.15 24.62
N THR A 133 39.56 -15.67 25.36
CA THR A 133 40.45 -16.40 26.28
C THR A 133 41.36 -17.51 25.73
N SER A 134 42.61 -17.15 25.47
CA SER A 134 43.77 -18.03 25.66
C SER A 134 44.37 -17.75 27.04
N ASN A 135 43.90 -18.45 28.09
CA ASN A 135 44.58 -18.60 29.38
C ASN A 135 43.96 -19.77 30.17
N ILE A 136 44.45 -20.98 29.86
CA ILE A 136 45.02 -21.99 30.76
C ILE A 136 44.28 -22.37 32.07
N PHE A 137 43.87 -23.65 32.09
CA PHE A 137 43.76 -24.67 33.17
C PHE A 137 42.87 -24.42 34.40
N VAL A 138 41.97 -25.39 34.68
CA VAL A 138 42.15 -26.45 35.71
C VAL A 138 41.17 -27.59 35.40
N ILE A 139 41.70 -28.81 35.28
CA ILE A 139 40.97 -30.09 35.26
C ILE A 139 40.76 -30.53 36.71
N ASN A 140 39.56 -31.00 37.04
CA ASN A 140 39.28 -32.18 37.90
C ASN A 140 37.76 -32.27 38.16
N SER A 141 37.07 -33.22 37.54
CA SER A 141 36.84 -34.59 38.02
C SER A 141 35.82 -34.66 39.14
N SER A 142 34.55 -34.91 38.77
CA SER A 142 33.55 -35.66 39.55
C SER A 142 32.21 -35.59 38.84
N LEU A 143 31.82 -36.70 38.21
CA LEU A 143 30.47 -37.30 38.24
C LEU A 143 30.37 -38.33 37.11
N GLU A 144 31.02 -39.47 37.33
CA GLU A 144 30.59 -40.71 36.69
C GLU A 144 29.57 -41.42 37.58
N THR A 145 28.68 -42.16 36.90
CA THR A 145 27.77 -43.22 37.37
C THR A 145 26.40 -42.75 37.90
N LYS A 146 25.22 -43.25 37.46
CA LYS A 146 24.84 -44.46 36.69
C LYS A 146 23.58 -44.27 35.81
N PRO A 147 23.37 -45.17 34.83
CA PRO A 147 22.16 -45.27 34.00
C PRO A 147 21.05 -46.10 34.69
N ASN A 148 19.79 -45.89 34.30
CA ASN A 148 18.69 -46.85 34.36
C ASN A 148 17.56 -46.31 33.46
N ASP A 149 17.34 -46.92 32.29
CA ASP A 149 16.38 -48.01 32.03
C ASP A 149 14.92 -47.57 32.22
N TYR A 150 14.17 -47.47 31.12
CA TYR A 150 12.90 -48.19 30.87
C TYR A 150 12.46 -48.04 29.40
N LYS A 151 12.73 -49.13 28.66
CA LYS A 151 11.85 -49.88 27.72
C LYS A 151 11.15 -49.17 26.55
N GLU A 152 11.50 -49.70 25.38
CA GLU A 152 10.73 -49.74 24.13
C GLU A 152 9.33 -50.37 24.33
N GLU A 153 8.31 -49.80 23.69
CA GLU A 153 7.14 -50.56 23.22
C GLU A 153 7.04 -50.43 21.70
N LYS A 154 7.25 -51.56 21.02
CA LYS A 154 6.88 -51.79 19.62
C LYS A 154 5.40 -52.16 19.55
N GLY A 155 4.69 -51.53 18.62
CA GLY A 155 3.82 -52.19 17.64
C GLY A 155 2.44 -52.67 18.09
N ARG A 156 1.42 -52.07 17.45
CA ARG A 156 0.42 -52.80 16.65
C ARG A 156 -0.01 -51.91 15.48
#